data_AF-A0A1C5EWU1-F1
#
_entry.id   AF-A0A1C5EWU1-F1
#
_cell.length_a   1.000
_cell.length_b   1.000
_cell.length_c   1.000
_cell.angle_alpha   90.00
_cell.angle_beta   90.00
_cell.angle_gamma   90.00
#
_symmetry.space_group_name_H-M   'P 1'
#
loop_
_entity.id
_entity.type
_entity.pdbx_description
1 polymer ?
#
loop_
_entity_poly.entity_id
_entity_poly.type
_entity_poly.pdbx_seq_one_letter_code
_entity_poly.pdbx_strand_id
1 'polypeptide(L)' 'MRTQIVVDAANVVGSVPDGWWRDRRGATERLRDSLVPYAGRGIAGHPGPVEIVLVVEGAAREVAAVPGVRVEPA' A
#
# COMPACT_ATOMS: atom_id res chain seq x y z
N MET A 1 -2.67 -14.74 -16.45
CA MET A 1 -3.00 -13.40 -15.91
C MET A 1 -2.44 -13.33 -14.50
N ARG A 2 -1.77 -12.23 -14.14
CA ARG A 2 -1.22 -12.04 -12.80
C ARG A 2 -2.28 -11.31 -11.97
N THR A 3 -2.59 -11.79 -10.78
CA THR A 3 -3.55 -11.10 -9.90
C THR A 3 -2.99 -9.74 -9.53
N GLN A 4 -3.78 -8.69 -9.73
CA GLN A 4 -3.50 -7.35 -9.27
C GLN A 4 -4.32 -7.06 -8.02
N ILE A 5 -3.67 -6.52 -6.99
CA ILE A 5 -4.27 -6.10 -5.73
C ILE A 5 -4.15 -4.58 -5.66
N VAL A 6 -5.29 -3.91 -5.58
CA VAL A 6 -5.35 -2.45 -5.42
C VAL A 6 -5.68 -2.16 -3.96
N VAL A 7 -4.86 -1.31 -3.34
CA VAL A 7 -4.97 -0.93 -1.93
C VAL A 7 -5.23 0.56 -1.84
N ASP A 8 -6.36 0.95 -1.24
CA ASP A 8 -6.62 2.34 -0.86
C ASP A 8 -5.82 2.67 0.42
N ALA A 9 -4.79 3.50 0.29
CA ALA A 9 -3.93 3.83 1.41
C ALA A 9 -4.66 4.57 2.53
N ALA A 10 -5.55 5.52 2.20
CA ALA A 10 -6.21 6.36 3.19
C ALA A 10 -7.23 5.55 4.00
N ASN A 11 -7.96 4.64 3.34
CA ASN A 11 -8.86 3.73 4.03
C ASN A 11 -8.12 2.77 4.97
N VAL A 12 -7.03 2.16 4.49
CA VAL A 12 -6.27 1.18 5.29
C VAL A 12 -5.58 1.83 6.47
N VAL A 13 -4.87 2.94 6.27
CA VAL A 13 -4.23 3.70 7.37
C VAL A 13 -5.29 4.20 8.35
N GLY A 14 -6.44 4.66 7.85
CA GLY A 14 -7.56 5.14 8.66
C GLY A 14 -8.24 4.07 9.52
N SER A 15 -8.02 2.78 9.25
CA SER A 15 -8.65 1.68 9.98
C SER A 15 -8.09 1.45 11.40
N VAL A 16 -6.92 2.00 11.71
CA VAL A 16 -6.26 1.88 13.02
C VAL A 16 -6.08 3.26 13.64
N PRO A 17 -6.56 3.53 14.87
CA PRO A 17 -6.44 4.83 15.53
C PRO A 17 -5.05 5.02 16.18
N ASP A 18 -3.98 4.86 15.40
CA ASP A 18 -2.58 4.88 15.86
C ASP A 18 -1.94 6.29 15.85
N GLY A 19 -2.70 7.34 15.54
CA GLY A 19 -2.18 8.69 15.40
C GLY A 19 -1.81 9.11 13.97
N TRP A 20 -2.10 8.30 12.95
CA TRP A 20 -1.76 8.54 11.54
C TRP A 20 -2.06 9.95 11.02
N TRP A 21 -3.09 10.62 11.55
CA TRP A 21 -3.47 11.97 11.10
C TRP A 21 -2.38 13.01 11.34
N ARG A 22 -1.46 12.78 12.29
CA ARG A 22 -0.32 13.67 12.58
C ARG A 22 0.78 13.56 11.53
N ASP A 23 0.91 12.41 10.88
CA ASP A 23 1.92 12.11 9.87
C ASP A 23 1.34 11.15 8.82
N ARG A 24 0.52 11.70 7.93
CA ARG A 24 -0.15 10.91 6.88
C ARG A 24 0.86 10.25 5.95
N ARG A 25 1.90 10.99 5.55
CA ARG A 25 2.94 10.49 4.64
C ARG A 25 3.67 9.30 5.26
N GLY A 26 4.19 9.45 6.49
CA GLY A 26 4.92 8.38 7.15
C GLY A 26 4.03 7.18 7.46
N ALA A 27 2.73 7.37 7.77
CA ALA A 27 1.80 6.27 7.93
C ALA A 27 1.61 5.47 6.62
N THR A 28 1.48 6.16 5.49
CA THR A 28 1.39 5.52 4.18
C THR A 28 2.72 4.86 3.76
N GLU A 29 3.88 5.43 4.08
CA GLU A 29 5.19 4.79 3.86
C GLU A 29 5.30 3.47 4.65
N ARG A 30 4.89 3.47 5.92
CA ARG A 30 4.85 2.24 6.75
C ARG A 30 3.91 1.19 6.17
N LEU A 31 2.73 1.60 5.70
CA LEU A 31 1.81 0.70 5.00
C LEU A 31 2.47 0.12 3.76
N ARG A 32 3.03 0.95 2.87
CA ARG A 32 3.74 0.51 1.65
C ARG A 32 4.79 -0.54 1.96
N ASP A 33 5.63 -0.31 2.96
CA ASP A 33 6.72 -1.22 3.31
C ASP A 33 6.20 -2.55 3.86
N SER A 34 5.09 -2.53 4.59
CA SER A 34 4.42 -3.75 5.07
C SER A 34 3.82 -4.60 3.93
N LEU A 35 3.53 -4.00 2.78
CA LEU A 35 2.95 -4.68 1.62
C LEU A 35 3.98 -5.48 0.81
N VAL A 36 5.26 -5.09 0.85
CA VAL A 36 6.35 -5.69 0.04
C VAL A 36 6.37 -7.22 0.07
N PRO A 37 6.36 -7.90 1.24
CA PRO A 37 6.43 -9.36 1.23
C PRO A 37 5.18 -10.05 0.63
N TYR A 38 4.04 -9.37 0.51
CA TYR A 38 2.86 -9.90 -0.20
C TYR A 38 3.05 -9.98 -1.71
N ALA A 39 3.89 -9.12 -2.31
CA ALA A 39 4.13 -9.14 -3.75
C ALA A 39 4.74 -10.47 -4.22
N GLY A 40 5.63 -11.04 -3.40
CA GLY A 40 6.25 -12.34 -3.66
C GLY A 40 5.39 -13.53 -3.23
N ARG A 41 4.85 -13.53 -2.01
CA ARG A 41 4.12 -14.68 -1.45
C ARG A 41 2.66 -14.79 -1.91
N GLY A 42 2.06 -13.67 -2.33
CA GLY A 42 0.61 -13.56 -2.57
C GLY A 42 -0.21 -13.41 -1.29
N ILE A 43 -1.51 -13.65 -1.40
CA ILE A 43 -2.48 -13.65 -0.30
C ILE A 43 -3.33 -14.93 -0.35
N ALA A 44 -4.15 -15.18 0.66
CA ALA A 44 -5.07 -16.30 0.65
C ALA A 44 -5.97 -16.25 -0.60
N GLY A 45 -6.08 -17.38 -1.32
CA GLY A 45 -6.84 -17.48 -2.57
C GLY A 45 -6.12 -16.91 -3.81
N HIS A 46 -5.02 -16.18 -3.65
CA HIS A 46 -4.23 -15.61 -4.74
C HIS A 46 -2.73 -15.85 -4.49
N PRO A 47 -2.20 -17.04 -4.84
CA PRO A 47 -0.80 -17.35 -4.65
C PRO A 47 0.08 -16.41 -5.46
N GLY A 48 1.27 -16.13 -4.93
CA GLY A 48 2.22 -15.24 -5.59
C GLY A 48 2.80 -15.80 -6.90
N PRO A 49 3.41 -14.94 -7.72
CA PRO A 49 3.62 -13.52 -7.43
C PRO A 49 2.43 -12.66 -7.87
N VAL A 50 2.06 -11.67 -7.05
CA VAL A 50 0.98 -10.71 -7.37
C VAL A 50 1.56 -9.35 -7.73
N GLU A 51 0.74 -8.49 -8.33
CA GLU A 51 1.06 -7.07 -8.50
C GLU A 51 0.31 -6.26 -7.45
N ILE A 52 1.02 -5.39 -6.72
CA ILE A 52 0.41 -4.53 -5.70
C ILE A 52 0.47 -3.09 -6.16
N VAL A 53 -0.68 -2.42 -6.12
CA VAL A 53 -0.85 -1.00 -6.42
C VAL A 53 -1.39 -0.32 -5.17
N LEU A 54 -0.60 0.57 -4.58
CA LEU A 54 -1.01 1.42 -3.47
C LEU A 54 -1.49 2.76 -4.01
N VAL A 55 -2.77 3.04 -3.84
CA VAL A 55 -3.39 4.30 -4.27
C VAL A 55 -3.26 5.31 -3.13
N VAL A 56 -2.68 6.48 -3.42
CA VAL A 56 -2.37 7.51 -2.42
C VAL A 56 -3.07 8.84 -2.72
N GLU A 57 -3.42 9.57 -1.68
CA GLU A 57 -4.13 10.85 -1.78
C GLU A 57 -3.64 11.88 -0.74
N GLY A 58 -4.07 13.13 -0.93
CA GLY A 58 -3.75 14.25 -0.04
C GLY A 58 -2.26 14.39 0.27
N ALA A 59 -1.94 14.53 1.56
CA ALA A 59 -0.56 14.71 2.06
C ALA A 59 0.36 13.50 1.84
N ALA A 60 -0.16 12.35 1.38
CA ALA A 60 0.63 11.17 1.05
C ALA A 60 0.88 10.99 -0.46
N ARG A 61 0.45 11.93 -1.33
CA ARG A 61 0.63 11.82 -2.80
C ARG A 61 2.09 11.69 -3.25
N GLU A 62 3.04 12.15 -2.43
CA GLU A 62 4.47 12.10 -2.72
C GLU A 62 5.18 10.82 -2.21
N VAL A 63 4.44 9.84 -1.67
CA VAL A 63 5.03 8.56 -1.27
C VAL A 63 5.61 7.86 -2.49
N ALA A 64 6.91 7.59 -2.47
CA ALA A 64 7.60 6.93 -3.56
C ALA A 64 7.24 5.43 -3.63
N ALA A 65 7.29 4.86 -4.83
CA ALA A 65 7.22 3.42 -5.02
C ALA A 65 8.49 2.70 -4.52
N VAL A 66 8.37 1.41 -4.23
CA VAL A 66 9.48 0.52 -3.85
C VAL A 66 9.37 -0.80 -4.61
N PRO A 67 10.45 -1.61 -4.72
CA PRO A 67 10.35 -2.93 -5.32
C PRO A 67 9.23 -3.77 -4.68
N GLY A 68 8.29 -4.24 -5.52
CA GLY A 68 7.14 -5.02 -5.10
C GLY A 68 5.85 -4.23 -4.87
N VAL A 69 5.90 -2.89 -4.76
CA VAL A 69 4.70 -2.04 -4.54
C VAL A 69 4.75 -0.82 -5.45
N ARG A 70 3.88 -0.79 -6.45
CA ARG A 70 3.63 0.40 -7.28
C ARG A 70 2.81 1.40 -6.48
N VAL A 71 3.09 2.69 -6.61
CA VAL A 71 2.31 3.76 -5.96
C VAL A 71 1.68 4.62 -7.05
N GLU A 72 0.39 4.91 -6.93
CA GLU A 72 -0.38 5.71 -7.88
C GLU A 72 -1.17 6.80 -7.15
N PRO A 73 -1.08 8.07 -7.55
CA PRO A 73 -1.91 9.13 -6.99
C PRO A 73 -3.37 9.01 -7.49
N ALA A 74 -4.34 9.22 -6.59
CA ALA A 74 -5.78 9.25 -6.89
C ALA A 74 -6.25 10.57 -7.53
#